data_AF-A0A2V8E7F4-F1
#
_entry.id   AF-A0A2V8E7F4-F1
#
_cell.length_a   1.000
_cell.length_b   1.000
_cell.length_c   1.000
_cell.angle_alpha   90.00
_cell.angle_beta   90.00
_cell.angle_gamma   90.00
#
_symmetry.space_group_name_H-M   'P 1'
#
loop_
_entity.id
_entity.type
_entity.pdbx_description
1 polymer ?
#
loop_
_entity_poly.entity_id
_entity_poly.type
_entity_poly.pdbx_seq_one_letter_code
_entity_poly.pdbx_strand_id
1 'polypeptide(L)'
;MPTASLPVEYASGRKIRDRNKLYYRFNHWPIWIFVFFIALGPLTFDLFERGFNSLMAWWLAVVVVGTGVAGLRGRLPGVEPRPYIIRFTEDRPNPLYRRICYTFAWSEVITFAVLNIAGLVIAIITGNWYLKQIYRVAYFPLAGSIWLLGALGRLPRVKASTKGEGHERRYFYGSVWAVCWAQPTLWLLWRALPHTRVFDAIKLLVFLGILFFVGNLARLGRLPRTRPIVPGELAVSD
;
A
#
# COMPACT_ATOMS: atom_id res chain seq x y z
N MET A 1 25.93 -6.09 23.31
CA MET A 1 24.45 -6.10 23.35
C MET A 1 23.98 -7.31 22.57
N PRO A 2 23.09 -8.17 23.11
CA PRO A 2 22.56 -9.28 22.34
C PRO A 2 21.77 -8.71 21.16
N THR A 3 22.14 -9.10 19.95
CA THR A 3 21.41 -8.79 18.72
C THR A 3 20.00 -9.37 18.86
N ALA A 4 19.03 -8.51 19.20
CA ALA A 4 17.64 -8.93 19.30
C ALA A 4 17.24 -9.60 17.98
N SER A 5 17.02 -10.93 18.02
CA SER A 5 16.63 -11.69 16.85
C SER A 5 15.31 -11.15 16.30
N LEU A 6 15.26 -10.95 14.99
CA LEU A 6 14.06 -10.45 14.33
C LEU A 6 12.91 -11.44 14.60
N PRO A 7 11.75 -11.01 15.12
CA PRO A 7 10.64 -11.92 15.36
C PRO A 7 10.11 -12.49 14.02
N VAL A 8 10.01 -13.81 13.95
CA VAL A 8 9.53 -14.55 12.77
C VAL A 8 8.23 -15.31 13.06
N GLU A 9 7.46 -15.60 12.00
CA GLU A 9 6.32 -16.53 12.03
C GLU A 9 6.72 -17.82 11.29
N TYR A 10 6.57 -18.98 11.92
CA TYR A 10 6.79 -20.26 11.24
C TYR A 10 5.57 -20.65 10.42
N ALA A 11 5.78 -21.11 9.19
CA ALA A 11 4.72 -21.58 8.32
C ALA A 11 3.93 -22.76 8.92
N SER A 12 4.62 -23.69 9.60
CA SER A 12 4.02 -24.85 10.29
C SER A 12 3.06 -24.46 11.42
N GLY A 13 3.35 -23.36 12.13
CA GLY A 13 2.50 -22.87 13.21
C GLY A 13 1.24 -22.12 12.75
N ARG A 14 1.01 -21.96 11.44
CA ARG A 14 -0.14 -21.22 10.92
C ARG A 14 -1.35 -22.11 10.84
N LYS A 15 -2.44 -21.68 11.48
CA LYS A 15 -3.77 -22.30 11.30
C LYS A 15 -4.17 -22.32 9.83
N ILE A 16 -4.23 -23.53 9.26
CA ILE A 16 -4.76 -23.82 7.94
C ILE A 16 -6.25 -23.47 7.93
N ARG A 17 -6.69 -22.79 6.89
CA ARG A 17 -8.09 -22.40 6.69
C ARG A 17 -8.42 -22.56 5.23
N ASP A 18 -9.63 -23.06 4.93
CA ASP A 18 -10.08 -23.14 3.55
C ASP A 18 -10.42 -21.76 2.97
N ARG A 19 -10.85 -20.85 3.84
CA ARG A 19 -11.25 -19.47 3.50
C ARG A 19 -10.75 -18.48 4.54
N ASN A 20 -10.58 -17.23 4.11
CA ASN A 20 -10.32 -16.14 5.05
C ASN A 20 -11.52 -15.92 5.99
N LYS A 21 -11.27 -15.31 7.15
CA LYS A 21 -12.31 -14.95 8.12
C LYS A 21 -13.33 -14.01 7.48
N LEU A 22 -14.63 -14.21 7.75
CA LEU A 22 -15.71 -13.47 7.10
C LEU A 22 -15.55 -11.94 7.23
N TYR A 23 -15.27 -11.44 8.44
CA TYR A 23 -15.06 -10.00 8.65
C TYR A 23 -13.83 -9.46 7.90
N TYR A 24 -12.77 -10.26 7.74
CA TYR A 24 -11.64 -9.84 6.91
C TYR A 24 -12.07 -9.70 5.46
N ARG A 25 -12.87 -10.65 4.94
CA ARG A 25 -13.35 -10.58 3.55
C ARG A 25 -14.14 -9.29 3.30
N PHE A 26 -15.02 -8.94 4.24
CA PHE A 26 -15.78 -7.70 4.19
C PHE A 26 -14.87 -6.47 4.29
N ASN A 27 -13.97 -6.43 5.27
CA ASN A 27 -13.10 -5.27 5.50
C ASN A 27 -12.06 -5.03 4.40
N HIS A 28 -11.71 -6.04 3.59
CA HIS A 28 -10.81 -5.83 2.45
C HIS A 28 -11.50 -5.11 1.29
N TRP A 29 -12.83 -5.18 1.17
CA TRP A 29 -13.52 -4.56 0.04
C TRP A 29 -13.41 -3.02 0.06
N PRO A 30 -13.68 -2.31 1.18
CA PRO A 30 -13.42 -0.88 1.27
C PRO A 30 -11.96 -0.47 1.00
N ILE A 31 -11.00 -1.31 1.40
CA ILE A 31 -9.58 -1.06 1.14
C ILE A 31 -9.31 -1.07 -0.37
N TRP A 32 -9.82 -2.07 -1.09
CA TRP A 32 -9.65 -2.15 -2.55
C TRP A 32 -10.41 -1.05 -3.28
N ILE A 33 -11.62 -0.69 -2.82
CA ILE A 33 -12.33 0.48 -3.34
C ILE A 33 -11.43 1.72 -3.22
N PHE A 34 -10.87 1.96 -2.03
CA PHE A 34 -10.00 3.12 -1.80
C PHE A 34 -8.78 3.12 -2.72
N VAL A 35 -8.04 2.00 -2.81
CA VAL A 35 -6.84 1.88 -3.67
C VAL A 35 -7.16 2.18 -5.13
N PHE A 36 -8.23 1.61 -5.69
CA PHE A 36 -8.58 1.85 -7.09
C PHE A 36 -9.23 3.21 -7.33
N PHE A 37 -9.96 3.75 -6.34
CA PHE A 37 -10.57 5.06 -6.44
C PHE A 37 -9.50 6.16 -6.56
N ILE A 38 -8.47 6.12 -5.72
CA ILE A 38 -7.41 7.14 -5.70
C ILE A 38 -6.38 7.00 -6.83
N ALA A 39 -6.40 5.87 -7.55
CA ALA A 39 -5.50 5.59 -8.68
C ALA A 39 -5.62 6.58 -9.85
N LEU A 40 -6.71 7.36 -9.91
CA LEU A 40 -6.84 8.53 -10.77
C LEU A 40 -6.28 9.76 -10.04
N GLY A 41 -4.99 9.73 -9.68
CA GLY A 41 -4.31 10.68 -8.79
C GLY A 41 -4.76 12.14 -8.82
N PRO A 42 -4.88 12.81 -9.99
CA PRO A 42 -5.37 14.18 -10.07
C PRO A 42 -6.78 14.39 -9.49
N LEU A 43 -7.68 13.41 -9.62
CA LEU A 43 -9.01 13.45 -8.98
C LEU A 43 -8.89 13.42 -7.46
N THR A 44 -7.90 12.71 -6.91
CA THR A 44 -7.66 12.71 -5.45
C THR A 44 -7.29 14.11 -4.97
N PHE A 45 -6.49 14.86 -5.72
CA PHE A 45 -6.18 16.25 -5.36
C PHE A 45 -7.44 17.13 -5.42
N ASP A 46 -8.21 17.03 -6.49
CA ASP A 46 -9.45 17.81 -6.65
C ASP A 46 -10.48 17.47 -5.56
N LEU A 47 -10.52 16.23 -5.05
CA LEU A 47 -11.38 15.82 -3.94
C LEU A 47 -11.09 16.64 -2.68
N PHE A 48 -9.81 16.84 -2.35
CA PHE A 48 -9.41 17.61 -1.17
C PHE A 48 -9.49 19.12 -1.38
N GLU A 49 -9.30 19.61 -2.62
CA GLU A 49 -9.37 21.04 -2.93
C GLU A 49 -10.81 21.55 -3.06
N ARG A 50 -11.67 20.81 -3.76
CA ARG A 50 -13.00 21.26 -4.23
C ARG A 50 -14.15 20.41 -3.68
N GLY A 51 -13.86 19.26 -3.10
CA GLY A 51 -14.87 18.30 -2.66
C GLY A 51 -15.27 17.30 -3.75
N PHE A 52 -16.31 16.52 -3.45
CA PHE A 52 -16.77 15.41 -4.28
C PHE A 52 -17.62 15.93 -5.45
N ASN A 53 -17.29 15.51 -6.68
CA ASN A 53 -17.99 15.93 -7.90
C ASN A 53 -18.58 14.76 -8.70
N SER A 54 -19.30 15.04 -9.78
CA SER A 54 -19.97 14.03 -10.62
C SER A 54 -18.99 13.05 -11.27
N LEU A 55 -17.82 13.50 -11.70
CA LEU A 55 -16.77 12.63 -12.25
C LEU A 55 -16.26 11.64 -11.21
N MET A 56 -16.01 12.11 -9.98
CA MET A 56 -15.65 11.24 -8.85
C MET A 56 -16.76 10.28 -8.48
N ALA A 57 -18.02 10.72 -8.53
CA ALA A 57 -19.19 9.86 -8.28
C ALA A 57 -19.27 8.70 -9.28
N TRP A 58 -19.14 9.02 -10.57
CA TRP A 58 -19.10 8.02 -11.64
C TRP A 58 -17.93 7.07 -11.49
N TRP A 59 -16.73 7.60 -11.24
CA TRP A 59 -15.56 6.76 -11.03
C TRP A 59 -15.68 5.85 -9.81
N LEU A 60 -16.18 6.39 -8.69
CA LEU A 60 -16.45 5.60 -7.49
C LEU A 60 -17.45 4.48 -7.78
N ALA A 61 -18.53 4.76 -8.53
CA ALA A 61 -19.51 3.74 -8.90
C ALA A 61 -18.88 2.61 -9.72
N VAL A 62 -18.05 2.95 -10.73
CA VAL A 62 -17.30 1.96 -11.53
C VAL A 62 -16.38 1.12 -10.65
N VAL A 63 -15.64 1.74 -9.74
CA VAL A 63 -14.73 1.05 -8.81
C VAL A 63 -15.49 0.15 -7.84
N VAL A 64 -16.60 0.60 -7.26
CA VAL A 64 -17.44 -0.19 -6.35
C VAL A 64 -18.01 -1.42 -7.06
N VAL A 65 -18.55 -1.26 -8.27
CA VAL A 65 -19.08 -2.38 -9.06
C VAL A 65 -17.97 -3.34 -9.45
N GLY A 66 -16.85 -2.83 -9.97
CA GLY A 66 -15.71 -3.65 -10.41
C GLY A 66 -15.11 -4.46 -9.27
N THR A 67 -14.81 -3.81 -8.13
CA THR A 67 -14.29 -4.47 -6.94
C THR A 67 -15.32 -5.39 -6.29
N GLY A 68 -16.62 -5.04 -6.32
CA GLY A 68 -17.70 -5.89 -5.82
C GLY A 68 -17.80 -7.20 -6.61
N VAL A 69 -17.83 -7.12 -7.94
CA VAL A 69 -17.84 -8.30 -8.83
C VAL A 69 -16.58 -9.14 -8.64
N ALA A 70 -15.41 -8.51 -8.56
CA ALA A 70 -14.16 -9.22 -8.28
C ALA A 70 -14.21 -9.90 -6.90
N GLY A 71 -14.78 -9.23 -5.90
CA GLY A 71 -14.93 -9.72 -4.54
C GLY A 71 -15.82 -10.95 -4.45
N LEU A 72 -17.00 -10.90 -5.09
CA LEU A 72 -17.94 -12.01 -5.18
C LEU A 72 -17.35 -13.23 -5.90
N ARG A 73 -16.49 -12.99 -6.91
CA ARG A 73 -15.76 -14.04 -7.63
C ARG A 73 -14.49 -14.53 -6.93
N GLY A 74 -14.18 -14.02 -5.72
CA GLY A 74 -12.96 -14.36 -4.99
C GLY A 74 -11.66 -13.85 -5.62
N ARG A 75 -11.73 -12.88 -6.53
CA ARG A 75 -10.59 -12.31 -7.27
C ARG A 75 -10.10 -10.98 -6.69
N LEU A 76 -10.18 -10.82 -5.38
CA LEU A 76 -9.52 -9.73 -4.66
C LEU A 76 -8.66 -10.32 -3.53
N PRO A 77 -7.50 -9.73 -3.22
CA PRO A 77 -6.74 -10.17 -2.06
C PRO A 77 -7.52 -9.96 -0.76
N GLY A 78 -7.52 -10.97 0.10
CA GLY A 78 -8.32 -11.02 1.33
C GLY A 78 -9.68 -11.71 1.19
N VAL A 79 -10.15 -11.98 -0.04
CA VAL A 79 -11.41 -12.70 -0.32
C VAL A 79 -11.22 -13.97 -1.16
N GLU A 80 -9.99 -14.47 -1.23
CA GLU A 80 -9.57 -15.56 -2.12
C GLU A 80 -10.46 -16.82 -1.98
N PRO A 81 -10.70 -17.56 -3.08
CA PRO A 81 -11.46 -18.80 -3.06
C PRO A 81 -10.67 -19.93 -2.38
N ARG A 82 -11.32 -21.07 -2.18
CA ARG A 82 -10.69 -22.29 -1.70
C ARG A 82 -9.78 -22.89 -2.79
N PRO A 83 -8.59 -23.43 -2.45
CA PRO A 83 -7.92 -23.38 -1.15
C PRO A 83 -7.25 -22.01 -0.90
N TYR A 84 -7.33 -21.52 0.34
CA TYR A 84 -6.73 -20.25 0.73
C TYR A 84 -5.20 -20.27 0.63
N ILE A 85 -4.60 -19.19 0.13
CA ILE A 85 -3.15 -19.07 -0.01
C ILE A 85 -2.51 -18.93 1.36
N ILE A 86 -1.87 -20.00 1.83
CA ILE A 86 -1.15 -20.05 3.10
C ILE A 86 0.36 -20.26 2.95
N ARG A 87 0.80 -20.63 1.74
CA ARG A 87 2.15 -21.12 1.45
C ARG A 87 3.03 -20.03 0.85
N PHE A 88 3.42 -19.06 1.68
CA PHE A 88 4.19 -17.86 1.27
C PHE A 88 5.69 -18.09 1.08
N THR A 89 6.14 -19.33 1.27
CA THR A 89 7.54 -19.76 1.11
C THR A 89 7.72 -20.71 -0.07
N GLU A 90 6.62 -21.25 -0.59
CA GLU A 90 6.63 -22.20 -1.70
C GLU A 90 6.66 -21.50 -3.06
N ASP A 91 7.21 -22.22 -4.04
CA ASP A 91 7.14 -21.84 -5.44
C ASP A 91 5.77 -22.23 -6.03
N ARG A 92 4.80 -21.32 -5.92
CA ARG A 92 3.46 -21.47 -6.49
C ARG A 92 3.16 -20.30 -7.41
N PRO A 93 2.39 -20.50 -8.49
CA PRO A 93 1.98 -19.41 -9.36
C PRO A 93 1.21 -18.35 -8.55
N ASN A 94 1.62 -17.08 -8.68
CA ASN A 94 0.95 -15.96 -8.06
C ASN A 94 -0.23 -15.51 -8.94
N PRO A 95 -1.48 -15.61 -8.45
CA PRO A 95 -2.66 -15.24 -9.23
C PRO A 95 -2.59 -13.83 -9.82
N LEU A 96 -3.01 -13.68 -11.07
CA LEU A 96 -2.96 -12.40 -11.78
C LEU A 96 -3.69 -11.26 -11.04
N TYR A 97 -4.86 -11.54 -10.45
CA TYR A 97 -5.61 -10.53 -9.71
C TYR A 97 -4.82 -9.99 -8.50
N ARG A 98 -4.01 -10.83 -7.82
CA ARG A 98 -3.15 -10.40 -6.71
C ARG A 98 -2.05 -9.49 -7.23
N ARG A 99 -1.43 -9.86 -8.34
CA ARG A 99 -0.37 -9.07 -8.99
C ARG A 99 -0.90 -7.68 -9.34
N ILE A 100 -2.06 -7.61 -10.01
CA ILE A 100 -2.74 -6.33 -10.34
C ILE A 100 -2.99 -5.51 -9.07
N CYS A 101 -3.66 -6.08 -8.08
CA CYS A 101 -4.02 -5.38 -6.84
C CYS A 101 -2.77 -4.85 -6.10
N TYR A 102 -1.72 -5.65 -5.98
CA TYR A 102 -0.47 -5.22 -5.35
C TYR A 102 0.30 -4.20 -6.19
N THR A 103 0.21 -4.24 -7.53
CA THR A 103 0.77 -3.20 -8.40
C THR A 103 0.13 -1.84 -8.13
N PHE A 104 -1.21 -1.78 -8.11
CA PHE A 104 -1.91 -0.53 -7.79
C PHE A 104 -1.63 -0.08 -6.36
N ALA A 105 -1.65 -0.98 -5.39
CA ALA A 105 -1.31 -0.61 -4.02
C ALA A 105 0.13 -0.04 -3.90
N TRP A 106 1.12 -0.64 -4.58
CA TRP A 106 2.47 -0.09 -4.64
C TRP A 106 2.53 1.27 -5.35
N SER A 107 1.79 1.44 -6.44
CA SER A 107 1.66 2.71 -7.15
C SER A 107 1.21 3.80 -6.20
N GLU A 108 0.11 3.57 -5.47
CA GLU A 108 -0.42 4.57 -4.55
C GLU A 108 0.60 4.88 -3.44
N VAL A 109 1.08 3.89 -2.69
CA VAL A 109 1.98 4.19 -1.56
C VAL A 109 3.26 4.93 -1.98
N ILE A 110 3.80 4.65 -3.17
CA ILE A 110 5.01 5.31 -3.68
C ILE A 110 4.69 6.70 -4.22
N THR A 111 3.69 6.81 -5.11
CA THR A 111 3.34 8.09 -5.75
C THR A 111 2.96 9.13 -4.70
N PHE A 112 2.13 8.75 -3.73
CA PHE A 112 1.74 9.62 -2.63
C PHE A 112 2.94 10.11 -1.81
N ALA A 113 3.84 9.21 -1.41
CA ALA A 113 5.01 9.60 -0.63
C ALA A 113 5.92 10.55 -1.41
N VAL A 114 6.27 10.18 -2.64
CA VAL A 114 7.21 10.94 -3.48
C VAL A 114 6.66 12.32 -3.84
N LEU A 115 5.40 12.41 -4.29
CA LEU A 115 4.82 13.69 -4.71
C LEU A 115 4.64 14.66 -3.54
N ASN A 116 4.25 14.16 -2.35
CA ASN A 116 4.15 15.01 -1.16
C ASN A 116 5.51 15.51 -0.69
N ILE A 117 6.55 14.66 -0.69
CA ILE A 117 7.92 15.08 -0.39
C ILE A 117 8.38 16.13 -1.39
N ALA A 118 8.23 15.87 -2.69
CA ALA A 118 8.62 16.79 -3.75
C ALA A 118 7.91 18.15 -3.63
N GLY A 119 6.59 18.14 -3.41
CA GLY A 119 5.82 19.38 -3.25
C GLY A 119 6.22 20.20 -2.03
N LEU A 120 6.50 19.55 -0.89
CA LEU A 120 6.99 20.23 0.30
C LEU A 120 8.40 20.80 0.10
N VAL A 121 9.31 20.04 -0.51
CA VAL A 121 10.67 20.51 -0.83
C VAL A 121 10.61 21.73 -1.76
N ILE A 122 9.78 21.68 -2.80
CA ILE A 122 9.59 22.79 -3.72
C ILE A 122 8.98 24.01 -3.00
N ALA A 123 8.01 23.80 -2.11
CA ALA A 123 7.41 24.88 -1.32
C ALA A 123 8.43 25.55 -0.39
N ILE A 124 9.32 24.78 0.24
CA ILE A 124 10.39 25.31 1.09
C ILE A 124 11.38 26.15 0.29
N ILE A 125 11.84 25.64 -0.87
CA ILE A 125 12.85 26.31 -1.70
C ILE A 125 12.28 27.59 -2.33
N THR A 126 11.10 27.47 -2.93
CA THR A 126 10.50 28.56 -3.74
C THR A 126 9.63 29.50 -2.93
N GLY A 127 9.09 29.06 -1.79
CA GLY A 127 8.04 29.77 -1.06
C GLY A 127 6.64 29.62 -1.66
N ASN A 128 6.47 28.80 -2.70
CA ASN A 128 5.21 28.67 -3.44
C ASN A 128 4.69 27.22 -3.40
N TRP A 129 3.38 27.07 -3.18
CA TRP A 129 2.72 25.78 -3.13
C TRP A 129 2.29 25.31 -4.53
N TYR A 130 3.01 24.33 -5.09
CA TYR A 130 2.76 23.80 -6.44
C TYR A 130 2.26 22.36 -6.48
N LEU A 131 1.76 21.82 -5.35
CA LEU A 131 1.42 20.39 -5.26
C LEU A 131 0.41 19.96 -6.33
N LYS A 132 -0.57 20.80 -6.65
CA LYS A 132 -1.57 20.53 -7.70
C LYS A 132 -0.93 20.34 -9.08
N GLN A 133 -0.05 21.26 -9.46
CA GLN A 133 0.65 21.26 -10.74
C GLN A 133 1.57 20.04 -10.84
N ILE A 134 2.26 19.72 -9.74
CA ILE A 134 3.09 18.53 -9.62
C ILE A 134 2.24 17.27 -9.81
N TYR A 135 1.10 17.13 -9.15
CA TYR A 135 0.21 15.97 -9.33
C TYR A 135 -0.30 15.85 -10.76
N ARG A 136 -0.68 16.96 -11.42
CA ARG A 136 -1.17 16.95 -12.80
C ARG A 136 -0.14 16.43 -13.79
N VAL A 137 1.13 16.77 -13.62
CA VAL A 137 2.18 16.44 -14.59
C VAL A 137 2.95 15.18 -14.21
N ALA A 138 3.27 15.00 -12.93
CA ALA A 138 4.19 13.96 -12.47
C ALA A 138 3.49 12.67 -11.99
N TYR A 139 2.19 12.71 -11.67
CA TYR A 139 1.50 11.51 -11.15
C TYR A 139 1.53 10.35 -12.14
N PHE A 140 1.05 10.53 -13.37
CA PHE A 140 0.98 9.44 -14.34
C PHE A 140 2.35 8.92 -14.82
N PRO A 141 3.37 9.76 -15.05
CA PRO A 141 4.72 9.25 -15.29
C PRO A 141 5.25 8.38 -14.14
N LEU A 142 5.04 8.81 -12.89
CA LEU A 142 5.48 8.06 -11.71
C LEU A 142 4.68 6.77 -11.53
N ALA A 143 3.34 6.86 -11.53
CA ALA A 143 2.45 5.69 -11.41
C ALA A 143 2.71 4.69 -12.54
N GLY A 144 2.83 5.16 -13.78
CA GLY A 144 3.14 4.35 -14.96
C GLY A 144 4.45 3.59 -14.83
N SER A 145 5.48 4.19 -14.23
CA SER A 145 6.75 3.49 -13.94
C SER A 145 6.55 2.34 -12.94
N ILE A 146 5.72 2.54 -11.90
CA ILE A 146 5.39 1.49 -10.93
C ILE A 146 4.52 0.41 -11.57
N TRP A 147 3.59 0.79 -12.45
CA TRP A 147 2.76 -0.16 -13.19
C TRP A 147 3.61 -1.02 -14.13
N LEU A 148 4.60 -0.46 -14.81
CA LEU A 148 5.55 -1.19 -15.62
C LEU A 148 6.35 -2.18 -14.77
N LEU A 149 6.89 -1.74 -13.62
CA LEU A 149 7.58 -2.64 -12.68
C LEU A 149 6.66 -3.76 -12.18
N GLY A 150 5.38 -3.45 -11.97
CA GLY A 150 4.37 -4.42 -11.60
C GLY A 150 4.07 -5.43 -12.70
N ALA A 151 3.88 -4.98 -13.93
CA ALA A 151 3.69 -5.84 -15.09
C ALA A 151 4.87 -6.80 -15.28
N LEU A 152 6.10 -6.30 -15.11
CA LEU A 152 7.34 -7.07 -15.14
C LEU A 152 7.57 -7.97 -13.90
N GLY A 153 6.67 -7.92 -12.90
CA GLY A 153 6.78 -8.72 -11.69
C GLY A 153 7.98 -8.35 -10.80
N ARG A 154 8.48 -7.12 -10.88
CA ARG A 154 9.66 -6.64 -10.14
C ARG A 154 9.32 -6.05 -8.77
N LEU A 155 8.05 -5.84 -8.47
CA LEU A 155 7.60 -5.34 -7.17
C LEU A 155 7.40 -6.49 -6.15
N PRO A 156 7.67 -6.26 -4.85
CA PRO A 156 7.38 -7.24 -3.81
C PRO A 156 5.92 -7.68 -3.84
N ARG A 157 5.64 -8.99 -3.75
CA ARG A 157 4.31 -9.63 -3.86
C ARG A 157 3.66 -9.58 -5.25
N VAL A 158 4.33 -9.03 -6.27
CA VAL A 158 3.83 -8.97 -7.66
C VAL A 158 4.55 -9.94 -8.60
N LYS A 159 5.60 -10.61 -8.10
CA LYS A 159 6.32 -11.67 -8.82
C LYS A 159 5.38 -12.75 -9.33
N ALA A 160 5.81 -13.44 -10.39
CA ALA A 160 5.05 -14.56 -10.97
C ALA A 160 4.91 -15.75 -10.01
N SER A 161 5.83 -15.88 -9.04
CA SER A 161 5.81 -16.92 -8.02
C SER A 161 5.61 -16.32 -6.63
N THR A 162 4.97 -17.08 -5.74
CA THR A 162 4.83 -16.77 -4.31
C THR A 162 6.10 -17.02 -3.50
N LYS A 163 7.17 -17.55 -4.12
CA LYS A 163 8.43 -17.85 -3.45
C LYS A 163 9.05 -16.59 -2.85
N GLY A 164 9.34 -16.63 -1.55
CA GLY A 164 9.91 -15.49 -0.82
C GLY A 164 8.90 -14.41 -0.43
N GLU A 165 7.60 -14.57 -0.74
CA GLU A 165 6.56 -13.62 -0.31
C GLU A 165 6.52 -13.44 1.21
N GLY A 166 6.86 -14.48 1.95
CA GLY A 166 6.94 -14.46 3.41
C GLY A 166 7.87 -13.37 3.94
N HIS A 167 8.96 -13.09 3.22
CA HIS A 167 9.88 -11.99 3.52
C HIS A 167 9.38 -10.66 2.93
N GLU A 168 8.96 -10.68 1.66
CA GLU A 168 8.51 -9.49 0.92
C GLU A 168 7.33 -8.77 1.56
N ARG A 169 6.43 -9.51 2.23
CA ARG A 169 5.24 -8.94 2.87
C ARG A 169 5.59 -7.81 3.82
N ARG A 170 6.74 -7.88 4.49
CA ARG A 170 7.14 -6.89 5.49
C ARG A 170 7.27 -5.49 4.89
N TYR A 171 7.83 -5.40 3.69
CA TYR A 171 8.06 -4.14 3.01
C TYR A 171 6.73 -3.57 2.53
N PHE A 172 5.89 -4.40 1.92
CA PHE A 172 4.56 -3.99 1.47
C PHE A 172 3.69 -3.48 2.63
N TYR A 173 3.49 -4.30 3.67
CA TYR A 173 2.67 -3.89 4.81
C TYR A 173 3.30 -2.75 5.60
N GLY A 174 4.64 -2.68 5.68
CA GLY A 174 5.34 -1.55 6.29
C GLY A 174 5.06 -0.24 5.57
N SER A 175 5.14 -0.22 4.24
CA SER A 175 4.79 0.95 3.42
C SER A 175 3.32 1.34 3.59
N VAL A 176 2.39 0.36 3.57
CA VAL A 176 0.95 0.62 3.80
C VAL A 176 0.73 1.25 5.18
N TRP A 177 1.30 0.68 6.24
CA TRP A 177 1.22 1.27 7.59
C TRP A 177 1.76 2.70 7.62
N ALA A 178 2.93 2.93 7.00
CA ALA A 178 3.58 4.23 7.01
C ALA A 178 2.70 5.30 6.34
N VAL A 179 2.18 5.02 5.14
CA VAL A 179 1.35 6.01 4.42
C VAL A 179 -0.01 6.21 5.07
N CYS A 180 -0.62 5.17 5.65
CA CYS A 180 -1.90 5.30 6.36
C CYS A 180 -1.84 6.24 7.56
N TRP A 181 -0.66 6.41 8.17
CA TRP A 181 -0.44 7.42 9.23
C TRP A 181 0.05 8.75 8.67
N ALA A 182 0.99 8.72 7.72
CA ALA A 182 1.64 9.93 7.22
C ALA A 182 0.67 10.81 6.41
N GLN A 183 -0.20 10.21 5.60
CA GLN A 183 -1.14 10.94 4.74
C GLN A 183 -2.17 11.76 5.53
N PRO A 184 -2.97 11.18 6.45
CA PRO A 184 -3.93 11.97 7.22
C PRO A 184 -3.26 13.02 8.09
N THR A 185 -2.08 12.70 8.65
CA THR A 185 -1.32 13.66 9.46
C THR A 185 -0.88 14.85 8.62
N LEU A 186 -0.30 14.62 7.43
CA LEU A 186 0.12 15.72 6.55
C LEU A 186 -1.07 16.56 6.09
N TRP A 187 -2.20 15.92 5.74
CA TRP A 187 -3.42 16.64 5.40
C TRP A 187 -3.92 17.53 6.55
N LEU A 188 -3.92 17.01 7.78
CA LEU A 188 -4.31 17.78 8.96
C LEU A 188 -3.37 18.97 9.18
N LEU A 189 -2.05 18.76 9.09
CA LEU A 189 -1.06 19.84 9.22
C LEU A 189 -1.18 20.87 8.09
N TRP A 190 -1.47 20.43 6.87
CA TRP A 190 -1.74 21.32 5.74
C TRP A 190 -2.98 22.19 5.99
N ARG A 191 -4.01 21.65 6.64
CA ARG A 191 -5.23 22.38 6.96
C ARG A 191 -5.07 23.33 8.17
N ALA A 192 -4.25 22.94 9.15
CA ALA A 192 -4.15 23.65 10.43
C ALA A 192 -3.03 24.69 10.50
N LEU A 193 -1.93 24.51 9.75
CA LEU A 193 -0.76 25.38 9.83
C LEU A 193 -0.74 26.43 8.71
N PRO A 194 -0.18 27.63 8.96
CA PRO A 194 0.02 28.63 7.92
C PRO A 194 0.87 28.13 6.75
N HIS A 195 0.66 28.74 5.58
CA HIS A 195 1.45 28.49 4.37
C HIS A 195 2.70 29.36 4.36
N THR A 196 3.70 28.96 5.15
CA THR A 196 5.03 29.58 5.17
C THR A 196 6.12 28.53 5.07
N ARG A 197 7.32 28.93 4.63
CA ARG A 197 8.47 28.02 4.49
C ARG A 197 8.80 27.28 5.79
N VAL A 198 8.67 27.94 6.94
CA VAL A 198 8.91 27.34 8.26
C VAL A 198 7.91 26.22 8.51
N PHE A 199 6.62 26.49 8.31
CA PHE A 199 5.60 25.45 8.54
C PHE A 199 5.62 24.36 7.47
N ASP A 200 6.09 24.62 6.25
CA ASP A 200 6.30 23.59 5.24
C ASP A 200 7.49 22.69 5.59
N ALA A 201 8.56 23.23 6.17
CA ALA A 201 9.64 22.45 6.75
C ALA A 201 9.16 21.56 7.90
N ILE A 202 8.31 22.09 8.79
CA ILE A 202 7.69 21.29 9.87
C ILE A 202 6.83 20.15 9.28
N LYS A 203 5.98 20.44 8.30
CA LYS A 203 5.17 19.42 7.60
C LYS A 203 6.04 18.31 7.02
N LEU A 204 7.16 18.67 6.36
CA LEU A 204 8.10 17.71 5.78
C LEU A 204 8.79 16.87 6.86
N LEU A 205 9.27 17.49 7.93
CA LEU A 205 9.93 16.78 9.04
C LEU A 205 8.98 15.78 9.70
N VAL A 206 7.72 16.17 9.97
CA VAL A 206 6.73 15.25 10.54
C VAL A 206 6.42 14.11 9.57
N PHE A 207 6.21 14.41 8.28
CA PHE A 207 5.92 13.40 7.27
C PHE A 207 7.04 12.38 7.16
N LEU A 208 8.28 12.83 6.99
CA LEU A 208 9.46 11.96 6.94
C LEU A 208 9.69 11.21 8.26
N GLY A 209 9.45 11.87 9.40
CA GLY A 209 9.53 11.27 10.72
C GLY A 209 8.58 10.08 10.88
N ILE A 210 7.33 10.20 10.43
CA ILE A 210 6.36 9.09 10.44
C ILE A 210 6.81 7.96 9.51
N LEU A 211 7.21 8.29 8.27
CA LEU A 211 7.69 7.28 7.32
C LEU A 211 8.88 6.49 7.87
N PHE A 212 9.86 7.20 8.45
CA PHE A 212 11.04 6.58 9.05
C PHE A 212 10.69 5.75 10.29
N PHE A 213 9.90 6.29 11.21
CA PHE A 213 9.51 5.62 12.44
C PHE A 213 8.73 4.33 12.15
N VAL A 214 7.66 4.42 11.35
CA VAL A 214 6.82 3.27 11.00
C VAL A 214 7.59 2.28 10.13
N GLY A 215 8.41 2.76 9.20
CA GLY A 215 9.31 1.94 8.40
C GLY A 215 10.32 1.16 9.26
N ASN A 216 10.88 1.77 10.29
CA ASN A 216 11.76 1.10 11.24
C ASN A 216 11.02 0.05 12.08
N LEU A 217 9.80 0.34 12.55
CA LEU A 217 8.96 -0.66 13.22
C LEU A 217 8.63 -1.85 12.31
N ALA A 218 8.39 -1.61 11.02
CA ALA A 218 8.19 -2.64 10.03
C ALA A 218 9.46 -3.48 9.82
N ARG A 219 10.62 -2.83 9.68
CA ARG A 219 11.94 -3.46 9.57
C ARG A 219 12.24 -4.37 10.76
N LEU A 220 11.81 -3.98 11.95
CA LEU A 220 11.95 -4.74 13.20
C LEU A 220 10.86 -5.81 13.41
N GLY A 221 9.90 -5.98 12.50
CA GLY A 221 8.83 -6.98 12.63
C GLY A 221 7.82 -6.68 13.76
N ARG A 222 7.71 -5.41 14.18
CA ARG A 222 6.86 -5.00 15.33
C ARG A 222 5.42 -4.65 14.94
N LEU A 223 5.14 -4.48 13.65
CA LEU A 223 3.81 -4.16 13.16
C LEU A 223 3.05 -5.43 12.73
N PRO A 224 1.71 -5.39 12.75
CA PRO A 224 0.91 -6.47 12.20
C PRO A 224 1.31 -6.74 10.74
N ARG A 225 1.50 -8.03 10.43
CA ARG A 225 1.90 -8.51 9.11
C ARG A 225 3.31 -8.12 8.66
N THR A 226 4.21 -7.64 9.52
CA THR A 226 5.61 -7.35 9.13
C THR A 226 6.64 -8.38 9.58
N ARG A 227 6.28 -9.29 10.50
CA ARG A 227 7.13 -10.47 10.79
C ARG A 227 7.27 -11.34 9.55
N PRO A 228 8.49 -11.73 9.14
CA PRO A 228 8.68 -12.65 8.04
C PRO A 228 8.05 -14.00 8.34
N ILE A 229 7.49 -14.63 7.31
CA ILE A 229 7.09 -16.04 7.38
C ILE A 229 8.26 -16.87 6.87
N VAL A 230 8.79 -17.74 7.73
CA VAL A 230 9.85 -18.69 7.39
C VAL A 230 9.29 -20.12 7.30
N PRO A 231 9.93 -21.02 6.54
CA PRO A 231 9.58 -22.43 6.58
C PRO A 231 9.57 -22.95 8.02
N GLY A 232 8.61 -23.82 8.34
CA GLY A 232 8.65 -24.60 9.59
C GLY A 232 9.57 -25.81 9.44
N GLU A 233 9.67 -26.63 10.50
CA GLU A 233 10.30 -27.95 10.38
C GLU A 233 9.68 -28.73 9.21
N LEU A 234 10.55 -29.42 8.46
CA LEU A 234 10.17 -30.23 7.31
C LEU A 234 9.13 -31.26 7.77
N ALA A 235 7.90 -31.13 7.32
CA ALA A 235 7.01 -32.28 7.25
C ALA A 235 7.58 -33.18 6.15
N VAL A 236 8.36 -34.19 6.54
CA VAL A 236 8.61 -35.35 5.67
C VAL A 236 7.22 -35.94 5.42
N SER A 237 6.77 -35.84 4.17
CA SER A 237 5.59 -36.56 3.73
C SER A 237 6.00 -38.01 3.57
N ASP A 238 5.36 -38.89 4.33
CA ASP A 238 5.27 -40.31 3.95
C ASP A 238 4.57 -40.44 2.58
#